data_AF-A0AAD6I8V8-F1
#
_entry.id   AF-A0AAD6I8V8-F1
#
_cell.length_a   1.000
_cell.length_b   1.000
_cell.length_c   1.000
_cell.angle_alpha   90.00
_cell.angle_beta   90.00
_cell.angle_gamma   90.00
#
_symmetry.space_group_name_H-M   'P 1'
#
loop_
_entity.id
_entity.type
_entity.pdbx_description
1 polymer ?
#
loop_
_entity_poly.entity_id
_entity_poly.type
_entity_poly.pdbx_seq_one_letter_code
_entity_poly.pdbx_strand_id
1 'polypeptide(L)'
;MALRSPLFSLLLILCVLLFNQPNGVSATASTTARPYSARMADSIISRGQAILENQTDSSSLLQVGIFQTAIMELIKSPSGRYMEQNWKIYVSASADSVVDVVDNATKDARLPLDRLSVGRGLLYLYVLDATTPSARMGFLIKSKRDLRYDETGTSTYKKTLAALRASIDLQPRNIFGNRSVTIHGPVPSFTSPIRRLRQVLVLC
;
A
#
# COMPACT_ATOMS: atom_id res chain seq x y z
N MET A 1 48.33 -13.31 48.04
CA MET A 1 47.19 -14.17 47.68
C MET A 1 46.65 -13.74 46.33
N ALA A 2 46.95 -14.48 45.27
CA ALA A 2 46.24 -14.42 43.98
C ALA A 2 46.63 -15.66 43.16
N LEU A 3 46.06 -16.81 43.53
CA LEU A 3 46.19 -18.05 42.75
C LEU A 3 45.21 -17.96 41.57
N ARG A 4 45.71 -17.55 40.39
CA ARG A 4 44.92 -17.55 39.15
C ARG A 4 44.89 -18.98 38.60
N SER A 5 43.71 -19.60 38.61
CA SER A 5 43.50 -20.98 38.18
C SER A 5 43.35 -21.08 36.66
N PRO A 6 44.11 -21.98 35.98
CA PRO A 6 44.05 -22.15 34.52
C PRO A 6 42.80 -22.89 34.02
N LEU A 7 42.00 -23.46 34.94
CA LEU A 7 40.79 -24.23 34.62
C LEU A 7 39.66 -23.36 34.02
N PHE A 8 39.62 -22.07 34.36
CA PHE A 8 38.60 -21.16 33.84
C PHE A 8 38.79 -20.83 32.35
N SER A 9 40.02 -20.86 31.86
CA SER A 9 40.33 -20.54 30.45
C SER A 9 40.02 -21.71 29.51
N LEU A 10 40.10 -22.95 30.01
CA LEU A 10 39.82 -24.15 29.22
C LEU A 10 38.31 -24.40 29.06
N LEU A 11 37.51 -24.02 30.06
CA LEU A 11 36.04 -24.09 30.02
C LEU A 11 35.45 -23.15 28.95
N LEU A 12 36.04 -21.96 28.79
CA LEU A 12 35.56 -20.96 27.85
C LEU A 12 35.87 -21.34 26.39
N ILE A 13 36.99 -22.04 26.15
CA ILE A 13 37.38 -22.52 24.83
C ILE A 13 36.53 -23.73 24.40
N LEU A 14 36.18 -24.63 25.32
CA LEU A 14 35.27 -25.75 25.05
C LEU A 14 33.86 -25.26 24.65
N CYS A 15 33.41 -24.14 25.24
CA CYS A 15 32.10 -23.57 24.97
C CYS A 15 31.99 -22.99 23.55
N VAL A 16 33.07 -22.46 22.97
CA VAL A 16 33.04 -21.89 21.60
C VAL A 16 33.05 -22.98 20.53
N LEU A 17 33.66 -24.14 20.79
CA LEU A 17 33.72 -25.25 19.83
C LEU A 17 32.41 -26.06 19.72
N LEU A 18 31.55 -26.04 20.74
CA LEU A 18 30.25 -26.73 20.72
C LEU A 18 29.14 -25.92 20.01
N PHE A 19 29.34 -24.62 19.75
CA PHE A 19 28.37 -23.78 19.02
C PHE A 19 28.66 -23.63 17.51
N ASN A 20 29.78 -24.17 17.02
CA ASN A 20 30.19 -24.08 15.62
C ASN A 20 30.23 -25.46 14.93
N GLN A 21 29.16 -26.26 15.08
CA GLN A 21 28.90 -27.31 14.10
C GLN A 21 28.26 -26.69 12.86
N PRO A 22 28.87 -26.82 11.66
CA PRO A 22 28.13 -26.60 10.43
C PRO A 22 27.09 -27.73 10.35
N ASN A 23 25.84 -27.40 10.65
CA ASN A 23 24.71 -28.27 10.33
C ASN A 23 24.77 -28.54 8.82
N GLY A 24 25.24 -29.74 8.46
CA GLY A 24 25.05 -30.32 7.14
C GLY A 24 23.56 -30.56 6.95
N VAL A 25 22.84 -29.50 6.58
CA VAL A 25 21.45 -29.61 6.15
C VAL A 25 21.51 -30.12 4.72
N SER A 26 21.17 -31.40 4.54
CA SER A 26 20.78 -31.96 3.25
C SER A 26 19.80 -31.01 2.57
N ALA A 27 20.27 -30.32 1.53
CA ALA A 27 19.47 -29.45 0.71
C ALA A 27 18.61 -30.28 -0.25
N THR A 28 17.60 -30.95 0.26
CA THR A 28 16.39 -31.26 -0.53
C THR A 28 15.47 -30.03 -0.48
N ALA A 29 15.99 -28.89 -0.94
CA ALA A 29 15.18 -27.72 -1.19
C ALA A 29 14.39 -27.96 -2.48
N SER A 30 13.13 -28.35 -2.32
CA SER A 30 12.10 -28.15 -3.35
C SER A 30 12.14 -26.67 -3.76
N THR A 31 12.87 -26.39 -4.84
CA THR A 31 13.18 -25.04 -5.27
C THR A 31 12.02 -24.55 -6.14
N THR A 32 10.84 -24.39 -5.54
CA THR A 32 9.83 -23.55 -6.17
C THR A 32 10.35 -22.12 -6.02
N ALA A 33 11.08 -21.66 -7.03
CA ALA A 33 11.65 -20.32 -7.07
C ALA A 33 10.55 -19.30 -6.75
N ARG A 34 10.79 -18.47 -5.72
CA ARG A 34 9.80 -17.52 -5.23
C ARG A 34 9.42 -16.55 -6.36
N PRO A 35 8.11 -16.32 -6.62
CA PRO A 35 7.69 -15.50 -7.74
C PRO A 35 8.17 -14.06 -7.59
N TYR A 36 8.47 -13.41 -8.73
CA TYR A 36 9.02 -12.05 -8.77
C TYR A 36 8.16 -11.03 -8.03
N SER A 37 6.83 -11.14 -8.11
CA SER A 37 5.90 -10.26 -7.39
C SER A 37 6.08 -10.32 -5.87
N ALA A 38 6.32 -11.51 -5.31
CA ALA A 38 6.59 -11.68 -3.89
C ALA A 38 7.97 -11.14 -3.48
N ARG A 39 8.98 -11.27 -4.34
CA ARG A 39 10.31 -10.69 -4.09
C ARG A 39 10.29 -9.16 -4.18
N MET A 40 9.52 -8.62 -5.12
CA MET A 40 9.32 -7.18 -5.27
C MET A 40 8.57 -6.61 -4.06
N ALA A 41 7.47 -7.24 -3.64
CA ALA A 41 6.73 -6.87 -2.43
C ALA A 41 7.64 -6.80 -1.21
N ASP A 42 8.42 -7.86 -0.97
CA ASP A 42 9.38 -7.89 0.14
C ASP A 42 10.42 -6.78 0.05
N SER A 43 10.91 -6.47 -1.16
CA SER A 43 11.89 -5.40 -1.33
C SER A 43 11.32 -4.02 -1.01
N ILE A 44 10.03 -3.78 -1.27
CA ILE A 44 9.36 -2.51 -0.97
C ILE A 44 9.12 -2.42 0.53
N ILE A 45 8.65 -3.52 1.14
CA ILE A 45 8.41 -3.64 2.58
C ILE A 45 9.70 -3.46 3.38
N SER A 46 10.80 -4.10 2.96
CA SER A 46 12.08 -3.99 3.66
C SER A 46 12.67 -2.59 3.61
N ARG A 47 12.26 -1.77 2.63
CA ARG A 47 12.64 -0.37 2.50
C ARG A 47 11.70 0.58 3.24
N GLY A 48 10.64 0.10 3.91
CA GLY A 48 9.64 0.94 4.56
C GLY A 48 8.84 1.80 3.59
N GLN A 49 8.82 1.43 2.30
CA GLN A 49 8.13 2.22 1.27
C GLN A 49 6.61 1.97 1.33
N ALA A 50 5.83 2.91 0.79
CA ALA A 50 4.36 2.87 0.83
C ALA A 50 3.76 2.92 2.25
N ILE A 51 4.50 3.51 3.18
CA ILE A 51 4.00 4.06 4.45
C ILE A 51 4.14 5.58 4.33
N LEU A 52 3.08 6.32 4.67
CA LEU A 52 3.08 7.77 4.58
C LEU A 52 3.68 8.38 5.84
N GLU A 53 4.95 8.77 5.78
CA GLU A 53 5.64 9.45 6.90
C GLU A 53 5.60 10.98 6.77
N ASN A 54 5.59 11.50 5.54
CA ASN A 54 5.56 12.95 5.27
C ASN A 54 4.74 13.24 4.01
N GLN A 55 3.85 14.24 4.09
CA GLN A 55 2.91 14.61 3.01
C GLN A 55 3.54 15.55 1.97
N THR A 56 4.83 15.42 1.69
CA THR A 56 5.53 16.36 0.80
C THR A 56 5.21 16.11 -0.67
N ASP A 57 4.87 14.88 -1.03
CA ASP A 57 4.69 14.47 -2.41
C ASP A 57 3.21 14.25 -2.71
N SER A 58 2.67 15.00 -3.67
CA SER A 58 1.28 14.90 -4.12
C SER A 58 0.91 13.49 -4.62
N SER A 59 1.89 12.73 -5.12
CA SER A 59 1.71 11.35 -5.60
C SER A 59 1.87 10.27 -4.52
N SER A 60 2.26 10.62 -3.28
CA SER A 60 2.52 9.64 -2.22
C SER A 60 1.30 8.79 -1.91
N LEU A 61 0.12 9.41 -1.82
CA LEU A 61 -1.15 8.71 -1.61
C LEU A 61 -1.47 7.74 -2.75
N LEU A 62 -1.23 8.14 -4.00
CA LEU A 62 -1.41 7.26 -5.16
C LEU A 62 -0.49 6.03 -5.09
N GLN A 63 0.78 6.24 -4.76
CA GLN A 63 1.76 5.16 -4.64
C GLN A 63 1.37 4.18 -3.52
N VAL A 64 0.94 4.71 -2.37
CA VAL A 64 0.44 3.91 -1.25
C VAL A 64 -0.78 3.08 -1.68
N GLY A 65 -1.78 3.69 -2.32
CA GLY A 65 -2.99 2.98 -2.75
C GLY A 65 -2.74 1.90 -3.80
N ILE A 66 -1.83 2.16 -4.77
CA ILE A 66 -1.42 1.17 -5.76
C ILE A 66 -0.71 0.00 -5.08
N PHE A 67 0.21 0.27 -4.15
CA PHE A 67 0.93 -0.76 -3.43
C PHE A 67 0.00 -1.62 -2.58
N GLN A 68 -0.91 -1.01 -1.80
CA GLN A 68 -1.93 -1.73 -1.03
C GLN A 68 -2.73 -2.66 -1.94
N THR A 69 -3.15 -2.18 -3.12
CA THR A 69 -3.88 -2.98 -4.10
C THR A 69 -3.06 -4.15 -4.61
N ALA A 70 -1.79 -3.94 -4.95
CA ALA A 70 -0.90 -4.99 -5.41
C ALA A 70 -0.71 -6.09 -4.35
N ILE A 71 -0.51 -5.72 -3.08
CA ILE A 71 -0.35 -6.68 -1.98
C ILE A 71 -1.65 -7.47 -1.74
N MET A 72 -2.81 -6.81 -1.77
CA MET A 72 -4.09 -7.51 -1.64
C MET A 72 -4.31 -8.55 -2.74
N GLU A 73 -3.98 -8.23 -3.99
CA GLU A 73 -4.07 -9.21 -5.08
C GLU A 73 -3.02 -10.32 -4.96
N LEU A 74 -1.82 -9.99 -4.44
CA LEU A 74 -0.78 -10.97 -4.17
C LEU A 74 -1.16 -11.95 -3.06
N ILE A 75 -1.82 -11.47 -2.00
CA ILE A 75 -2.38 -12.31 -0.92
C ILE A 75 -3.43 -13.30 -1.47
N LYS A 76 -4.29 -12.85 -2.41
CA LYS A 76 -5.29 -13.72 -3.05
C LYS A 76 -4.67 -14.75 -3.98
N SER A 77 -3.46 -14.51 -4.47
CA SER A 77 -2.77 -15.41 -5.38
C SER A 77 -2.24 -16.66 -4.63
N PRO A 78 -2.08 -17.81 -5.32
CA PRO A 78 -1.48 -19.01 -4.72
C PRO A 78 -0.10 -18.76 -4.09
N SER A 79 0.64 -17.80 -4.64
CA SER A 79 1.95 -17.34 -4.19
C SER A 79 1.94 -16.66 -2.83
N GLY A 80 0.78 -16.18 -2.36
CA GLY A 80 0.68 -15.40 -1.12
C GLY A 80 0.63 -16.22 0.16
N ARG A 81 0.42 -17.54 0.07
CA ARG A 81 0.25 -18.43 1.23
C ARG A 81 1.40 -18.37 2.25
N TYR A 82 2.62 -18.11 1.79
CA TYR A 82 3.81 -18.11 2.65
C TYR A 82 3.99 -16.83 3.46
N MET A 83 3.47 -15.69 2.99
CA MET A 83 3.78 -14.36 3.54
C MET A 83 2.53 -13.52 3.82
N GLU A 84 1.36 -14.13 3.69
CA GLU A 84 0.06 -13.50 3.89
C GLU A 84 -0.02 -12.72 5.19
N GLN A 85 0.47 -13.28 6.30
CA GLN A 85 0.43 -12.60 7.60
C GLN A 85 1.30 -11.34 7.63
N ASN A 86 2.55 -11.43 7.16
CA ASN A 86 3.49 -10.30 7.15
C ASN A 86 2.96 -9.17 6.26
N TRP A 87 2.42 -9.52 5.10
CA TRP A 87 1.86 -8.57 4.17
C TRP A 87 0.56 -7.93 4.69
N LYS A 88 -0.31 -8.69 5.38
CA LYS A 88 -1.49 -8.13 6.03
C LYS A 88 -1.14 -7.12 7.12
N ILE A 89 -0.14 -7.43 7.95
CA ILE A 89 0.37 -6.51 8.98
C ILE A 89 0.86 -5.22 8.31
N TYR A 90 1.64 -5.34 7.23
CA TYR A 90 2.17 -4.18 6.55
C TYR A 90 1.09 -3.34 5.83
N VAL A 91 0.07 -3.98 5.24
CA VAL A 91 -1.08 -3.27 4.67
C VAL A 91 -1.87 -2.52 5.74
N SER A 92 -2.00 -3.09 6.95
CA SER A 92 -2.60 -2.39 8.10
C SER A 92 -1.79 -1.14 8.45
N ALA A 93 -0.49 -1.28 8.68
CA ALA A 93 0.39 -0.16 9.01
C ALA A 93 0.39 0.93 7.91
N SER A 94 0.39 0.52 6.65
CA SER A 94 0.28 1.41 5.49
C SER A 94 -1.07 2.16 5.48
N ALA A 95 -2.18 1.50 5.80
CA ALA A 95 -3.48 2.15 5.86
C ALA A 95 -3.62 3.08 7.07
N ASP A 96 -3.07 2.70 8.22
CA ASP A 96 -3.06 3.53 9.42
C ASP A 96 -2.32 4.85 9.17
N SER A 97 -1.20 4.79 8.41
CA SER A 97 -0.43 5.98 8.07
C SER A 97 -1.17 7.02 7.23
N VAL A 98 -2.25 6.64 6.53
CA VAL A 98 -3.02 7.55 5.69
C VAL A 98 -4.32 8.04 6.32
N VAL A 99 -4.73 7.47 7.47
CA VAL A 99 -5.99 7.83 8.14
C VAL A 99 -6.04 9.32 8.45
N ASP A 100 -5.04 9.85 9.13
CA ASP A 100 -4.99 11.27 9.55
C ASP A 100 -4.95 12.24 8.37
N VAL A 101 -4.59 11.75 7.19
CA VAL A 101 -4.53 12.56 5.96
C VAL A 101 -5.90 12.64 5.29
N VAL A 102 -6.67 11.56 5.36
CA VAL A 102 -7.93 11.37 4.63
C VAL A 102 -9.18 11.28 5.52
N ASP A 103 -9.05 11.67 6.78
CA ASP A 103 -10.16 11.72 7.75
C ASP A 103 -10.98 13.03 7.68
N ASN A 104 -10.51 14.02 6.92
CA ASN A 104 -11.07 15.35 6.89
C ASN A 104 -11.59 15.70 5.49
N ALA A 105 -12.89 15.47 5.28
CA ALA A 105 -13.56 15.66 4.00
C ALA A 105 -13.35 17.05 3.37
N THR A 106 -13.26 18.11 4.17
CA THR A 106 -13.10 19.49 3.69
C THR A 106 -11.67 19.78 3.24
N LYS A 107 -10.66 19.29 3.99
CA LYS A 107 -9.25 19.37 3.56
C LYS A 107 -9.00 18.48 2.36
N ASP A 108 -9.58 17.29 2.40
CA ASP A 108 -9.56 16.33 1.31
C ASP A 108 -10.09 16.93 0.02
N ALA A 109 -11.23 17.63 0.02
CA ALA A 109 -11.79 18.22 -1.19
C ALA A 109 -10.77 19.05 -2.02
N ARG A 110 -9.72 19.60 -1.38
CA ARG A 110 -8.62 20.35 -2.02
C ARG A 110 -7.45 19.49 -2.52
N LEU A 111 -7.31 18.26 -2.03
CA LEU A 111 -6.28 17.33 -2.48
C LEU A 111 -6.58 16.81 -3.89
N PRO A 112 -5.56 16.30 -4.62
CA PRO A 112 -5.75 15.58 -5.87
C PRO A 112 -6.67 14.35 -5.70
N LEU A 113 -7.21 13.86 -6.82
CA LEU A 113 -7.99 12.62 -6.87
C LEU A 113 -7.19 11.39 -6.41
N ASP A 114 -5.87 11.50 -6.38
CA ASP A 114 -4.90 10.50 -5.95
C ASP A 114 -5.19 9.90 -4.57
N ARG A 115 -5.76 10.69 -3.64
CA ARG A 115 -6.16 10.19 -2.32
C ARG A 115 -7.24 9.10 -2.36
N LEU A 116 -8.03 9.01 -3.44
CA LEU A 116 -9.08 8.00 -3.53
C LEU A 116 -8.50 6.59 -3.76
N SER A 117 -7.24 6.49 -4.17
CA SER A 117 -6.56 5.22 -4.40
C SER A 117 -6.41 4.38 -3.12
N VAL A 118 -6.25 5.01 -1.95
CA VAL A 118 -6.12 4.30 -0.65
C VAL A 118 -7.46 3.77 -0.12
N GLY A 119 -8.58 4.20 -0.70
CA GLY A 119 -9.91 3.81 -0.27
C GLY A 119 -10.15 2.29 -0.33
N ARG A 120 -9.49 1.57 -1.25
CA ARG A 120 -9.59 0.10 -1.35
C ARG A 120 -8.92 -0.60 -0.16
N GLY A 121 -7.77 -0.11 0.30
CA GLY A 121 -7.06 -0.65 1.46
C GLY A 121 -7.87 -0.44 2.75
N LEU A 122 -8.39 0.78 2.94
CA LEU A 122 -9.26 1.11 4.07
C LEU A 122 -10.54 0.26 4.10
N LEU A 123 -11.15 0.03 2.93
CA LEU A 123 -12.31 -0.85 2.81
C LEU A 123 -11.98 -2.30 3.16
N TYR A 124 -10.82 -2.78 2.72
CA TYR A 124 -10.36 -4.13 3.02
C TYR A 124 -10.19 -4.35 4.53
N LEU A 125 -9.59 -3.40 5.24
CA LEU A 125 -9.40 -3.48 6.69
C LEU A 125 -10.70 -3.36 7.47
N TYR A 126 -11.59 -2.44 7.06
CA TYR A 126 -12.93 -2.33 7.66
C TYR A 126 -13.71 -3.65 7.58
N VAL A 127 -13.68 -4.32 6.42
CA VAL A 127 -14.36 -5.61 6.24
C VAL A 127 -13.67 -6.73 7.01
N LEU A 128 -12.33 -6.76 7.05
CA LEU A 128 -11.58 -7.75 7.82
C LEU A 128 -11.87 -7.63 9.33
N ASP A 129 -11.91 -6.40 9.85
CA ASP A 129 -12.14 -6.14 11.26
C ASP A 129 -13.59 -6.41 11.69
N ALA A 130 -14.54 -6.19 10.78
CA ALA A 130 -15.93 -6.62 10.95
C ALA A 130 -16.11 -8.15 10.95
N THR A 131 -15.08 -8.93 10.62
CA THR A 131 -15.15 -10.40 10.45
C THR A 131 -14.07 -11.17 11.25
N THR A 132 -14.31 -11.42 12.54
CA THR A 132 -13.54 -12.41 13.35
C THR A 132 -14.45 -13.51 13.93
N PRO A 133 -14.01 -14.77 14.20
CA PRO A 133 -12.96 -15.59 13.59
C PRO A 133 -13.50 -16.99 13.14
N SER A 134 -14.65 -17.08 12.46
CA SER A 134 -15.16 -18.36 11.91
C SER A 134 -15.39 -18.36 10.38
N ALA A 135 -15.46 -17.19 9.74
CA ALA A 135 -15.85 -17.07 8.33
C ALA A 135 -14.66 -17.05 7.35
N ARG A 136 -13.57 -17.75 7.68
CA ARG A 136 -12.25 -17.64 7.04
C ARG A 136 -12.17 -18.10 5.56
N MET A 137 -13.28 -18.43 4.89
CA MET A 137 -13.21 -18.95 3.50
C MET A 137 -14.37 -18.54 2.57
N GLY A 138 -15.33 -17.71 3.02
CA GLY A 138 -16.54 -17.41 2.22
C GLY A 138 -16.49 -16.13 1.38
N PHE A 139 -15.51 -15.23 1.59
CA PHE A 139 -15.68 -13.83 1.18
C PHE A 139 -15.21 -13.48 -0.25
N LEU A 140 -14.78 -14.46 -1.06
CA LEU A 140 -14.43 -14.19 -2.46
C LEU A 140 -15.59 -14.29 -3.45
N ILE A 141 -16.83 -14.57 -2.99
CA ILE A 141 -18.02 -14.61 -3.86
C ILE A 141 -19.23 -13.96 -3.16
N LYS A 142 -19.14 -12.69 -2.77
CA LYS A 142 -20.38 -11.90 -2.52
C LYS A 142 -20.44 -10.72 -3.48
N SER A 143 -21.51 -10.78 -4.27
CA SER A 143 -21.90 -9.92 -5.38
C SER A 143 -21.59 -8.44 -5.18
N LYS A 144 -21.05 -7.85 -6.25
CA LYS A 144 -20.51 -6.50 -6.46
C LYS A 144 -21.49 -5.34 -6.20
N ARG A 145 -22.66 -5.54 -5.57
CA ARG A 145 -23.73 -4.52 -5.50
C ARG A 145 -24.41 -4.28 -4.15
N ASP A 146 -24.20 -5.09 -3.11
CA ASP A 146 -24.86 -4.90 -1.81
C ASP A 146 -23.87 -4.86 -0.63
N LEU A 147 -22.89 -3.94 -0.70
CA LEU A 147 -22.10 -3.57 0.47
C LEU A 147 -22.92 -2.58 1.32
N ARG A 148 -23.92 -3.10 2.03
CA ARG A 148 -24.56 -2.37 3.14
C ARG A 148 -23.61 -2.47 4.33
N TYR A 149 -23.11 -1.31 4.77
CA TYR A 149 -22.06 -1.20 5.80
C TYR A 149 -22.66 -1.45 7.20
N ASP A 150 -22.49 -2.64 7.75
CA ASP A 150 -22.90 -2.95 9.13
C ASP A 150 -21.84 -2.49 10.16
N GLU A 151 -22.29 -2.11 11.35
CA GLU A 151 -21.59 -1.21 12.29
C GLU A 151 -20.40 -1.80 13.07
N THR A 152 -19.87 -2.96 12.69
CA THR A 152 -18.97 -3.76 13.54
C THR A 152 -17.48 -3.55 13.31
N GLY A 153 -17.06 -2.74 12.32
CA GLY A 153 -15.64 -2.39 12.13
C GLY A 153 -15.19 -1.24 13.02
N THR A 154 -13.89 -1.21 13.34
CA THR A 154 -13.19 -0.09 14.00
C THR A 154 -13.73 1.24 13.53
N SER A 155 -14.24 2.05 14.48
CA SER A 155 -14.94 3.30 14.17
C SER A 155 -14.09 4.25 13.30
N THR A 156 -12.77 4.12 13.37
CA THR A 156 -11.77 4.89 12.63
C THR A 156 -11.88 4.67 11.11
N TYR A 157 -11.77 3.44 10.60
CA TYR A 157 -11.84 3.21 9.16
C TYR A 157 -13.22 3.53 8.59
N LYS A 158 -14.30 3.27 9.34
CA LYS A 158 -15.67 3.66 8.95
C LYS A 158 -15.78 5.19 8.80
N LYS A 159 -15.29 5.95 9.77
CA LYS A 159 -15.26 7.42 9.73
C LYS A 159 -14.41 7.93 8.57
N THR A 160 -13.23 7.35 8.37
CA THR A 160 -12.30 7.72 7.30
C THR A 160 -12.91 7.46 5.92
N LEU A 161 -13.55 6.31 5.72
CA LEU A 161 -14.27 6.00 4.48
C LEU A 161 -15.46 6.94 4.26
N ALA A 162 -16.17 7.33 5.31
CA ALA A 162 -17.25 8.31 5.23
C ALA A 162 -16.71 9.71 4.86
N ALA A 163 -15.57 10.12 5.43
CA ALA A 163 -14.91 11.38 5.09
C ALA A 163 -14.42 11.38 3.64
N LEU A 164 -13.74 10.33 3.20
CA LEU A 164 -13.36 10.13 1.80
C LEU A 164 -14.57 10.21 0.87
N ARG A 165 -15.67 9.57 1.24
CA ARG A 165 -16.92 9.60 0.46
C ARG A 165 -17.51 11.00 0.40
N ALA A 166 -17.61 11.71 1.52
CA ALA A 166 -18.07 13.09 1.56
C ALA A 166 -17.15 14.02 0.73
N SER A 167 -15.85 13.77 0.73
CA SER A 167 -14.89 14.57 -0.05
C SER A 167 -15.13 14.49 -1.56
N ILE A 168 -15.68 13.37 -2.05
CA ILE A 168 -16.05 13.20 -3.47
C ILE A 168 -17.17 14.16 -3.85
N ASP A 169 -18.14 14.36 -2.96
CA ASP A 169 -19.29 15.22 -3.22
C ASP A 169 -18.90 16.70 -3.16
N LEU A 170 -17.84 17.03 -2.41
CA LEU A 170 -17.25 18.37 -2.30
C LEU A 170 -16.27 18.72 -3.42
N GLN A 171 -15.91 17.79 -4.31
CA GLN A 171 -14.98 18.07 -5.40
C GLN A 171 -15.60 19.03 -6.43
N PRO A 172 -14.84 20.03 -6.90
CA PRO A 172 -15.33 20.97 -7.91
C PRO A 172 -15.71 20.22 -9.19
N ARG A 173 -16.84 20.60 -9.78
CA ARG A 173 -17.35 20.02 -11.03
C ARG A 173 -17.28 21.05 -12.14
N ASN A 174 -16.99 20.58 -13.35
CA ASN A 174 -17.14 21.40 -14.53
C ASN A 174 -18.62 21.50 -14.93
N ILE A 175 -18.91 22.33 -15.94
CA ILE A 175 -20.27 22.55 -16.46
C ILE A 175 -20.95 21.26 -16.98
N PHE A 176 -20.18 20.21 -17.25
CA PHE A 176 -20.67 18.91 -17.70
C PHE A 176 -20.88 17.91 -16.55
N GLY A 177 -20.70 18.33 -15.29
CA GLY A 177 -20.84 17.49 -14.10
C GLY A 177 -19.64 16.56 -13.83
N ASN A 178 -18.61 16.61 -14.67
CA ASN A 178 -17.36 15.87 -14.47
C ASN A 178 -16.51 16.55 -13.39
N ARG A 179 -15.72 15.77 -12.66
CA ARG A 179 -14.84 16.31 -11.62
C ARG A 179 -13.70 17.08 -12.27
N SER A 180 -13.52 18.32 -11.86
CA SER A 180 -12.49 19.20 -12.39
C SER A 180 -11.18 18.92 -11.67
N VAL A 181 -10.13 18.57 -12.42
CA VAL A 181 -8.77 18.53 -11.90
C VAL A 181 -8.23 19.95 -11.99
N THR A 182 -8.28 20.68 -10.88
CA THR A 182 -7.66 22.00 -10.81
C THR A 182 -6.14 21.81 -10.81
N ILE A 183 -5.53 21.89 -11.99
CA ILE A 183 -4.07 21.91 -12.12
C ILE A 183 -3.61 23.28 -11.59
N HIS A 184 -3.07 23.33 -10.38
CA HIS A 184 -2.35 24.50 -9.88
C HIS A 184 -1.01 24.60 -10.61
N GLY A 185 -1.05 25.10 -11.83
CA GLY A 185 0.09 25.48 -12.64
C GLY A 185 -0.35 26.56 -13.65
N PRO A 186 0.55 27.47 -14.06
CA PRO A 186 0.20 28.45 -15.10
C PRO A 186 -0.27 27.69 -16.33
N VAL A 187 -1.53 27.91 -16.71
CA VAL A 187 -2.11 27.34 -17.92
C VAL A 187 -1.26 27.88 -19.09
N PRO A 188 -0.50 27.05 -19.83
CA PRO A 188 0.15 27.53 -21.02
C PRO A 188 -0.96 27.99 -21.96
N SER A 189 -0.97 29.28 -22.28
CA SER A 189 -1.85 29.84 -23.28
C SER A 189 -1.59 29.12 -24.60
N PHE A 190 -2.50 28.22 -24.98
CA PHE A 190 -2.53 27.65 -26.32
C PHE A 190 -2.98 28.75 -27.30
N THR A 191 -2.06 29.63 -27.67
CA THR A 191 -2.17 30.39 -28.91
C THR A 191 -2.00 29.39 -30.05
N SER A 192 -3.10 29.07 -30.71
CA SER A 192 -3.16 28.15 -31.85
C SER A 192 -2.24 28.58 -33.00
N PRO A 193 -1.42 27.70 -33.58
CA PRO A 193 -0.72 27.97 -34.83
C PRO A 193 -1.53 27.40 -36.01
N ILE A 194 -2.79 27.82 -36.17
CA ILE A 194 -3.57 27.51 -37.39
C ILE A 194 -3.59 28.76 -38.28
N ARG A 195 -2.42 29.16 -38.78
CA ARG A 195 -2.28 30.18 -39.86
C ARG A 195 -0.88 30.16 -40.50
N ARG A 196 -0.37 28.99 -40.89
CA ARG A 196 0.82 28.89 -41.77
C ARG A 196 0.76 27.75 -42.79
N LEU A 197 -0.42 27.51 -43.39
CA LEU A 197 -0.57 26.61 -44.54
C LEU A 197 -1.33 27.27 -45.70
N ARG A 198 -1.01 28.54 -46.00
CA ARG A 198 -1.60 29.22 -47.17
C ARG A 198 -0.65 30.11 -47.97
N GLN A 199 0.66 29.82 -47.94
CA GLN A 199 1.66 30.56 -48.74
C GLN A 199 2.69 29.68 -49.48
N VAL A 200 2.46 28.37 -49.65
CA VAL A 200 3.37 27.51 -50.45
C VAL A 200 2.69 26.97 -51.72
N LEU A 201 1.71 27.70 -52.26
CA LEU A 201 1.09 27.36 -53.55
C LEU A 201 1.02 28.56 -54.49
N VAL A 202 2.15 29.27 -54.62
CA VAL A 202 2.44 30.17 -55.75
C VAL A 202 3.95 30.07 -55.98
N LEU A 203 4.39 29.03 -56.68
CA LEU A 203 5.68 28.86 -57.36
C LEU A 203 5.86 27.36 -57.68
N CYS A 204 5.10 26.89 -58.67
CA CYS A 204 5.44 25.80 -59.59
C CYS A 204 4.57 26.02 -60.83
#